data_AF-A0A9J6ZDZ5-F1
#
_entry.id   AF-A0A9J6ZDZ5-F1
#
_cell.length_a   1.000
_cell.length_b   1.000
_cell.length_c   1.000
_cell.angle_alpha   90.00
_cell.angle_beta   90.00
_cell.angle_gamma   90.00
#
_symmetry.space_group_name_H-M   'P 1'
#
loop_
_entity.id
_entity.type
_entity.pdbx_description
1 polymer ?
#
loop_
_entity_poly.entity_id
_entity_poly.type
_entity_poly.pdbx_seq_one_letter_code
_entity_poly.pdbx_strand_id
1 'polypeptide(L)'
;MAKNNRGKLLYKQPSRSRGTCPICLATRIKLLETQKKSDGTMLKVCKRCVSASKQRVEAAFDLTTPLAFRRKHRKAFHQLKAQ
;
A
#
# COMPACT_ATOMS: atom_id res chain seq x y z
N MET A 1 -19.69 -9.36 -12.39
CA MET A 1 -18.58 -8.58 -11.78
C MET A 1 -17.39 -9.50 -11.48
N ALA A 2 -16.26 -9.32 -12.17
CA ALA A 2 -15.07 -10.13 -11.92
C ALA A 2 -14.45 -9.76 -10.56
N LYS A 3 -14.28 -10.74 -9.67
CA LYS A 3 -13.65 -10.53 -8.36
C LYS A 3 -12.13 -10.56 -8.53
N ASN A 4 -11.54 -9.42 -8.83
CA ASN A 4 -10.10 -9.30 -9.10
C ASN A 4 -9.21 -9.56 -7.87
N ASN A 5 -9.81 -9.61 -6.68
CA ASN A 5 -9.10 -9.75 -5.40
C ASN A 5 -8.91 -11.22 -4.98
N ARG A 6 -9.08 -12.19 -5.89
CA ARG A 6 -9.09 -13.64 -5.59
C ARG A 6 -8.07 -14.46 -6.39
N GLY A 7 -7.53 -15.48 -5.72
CA GLY A 7 -6.84 -16.65 -6.27
C GLY A 7 -5.94 -16.40 -7.49
N LYS A 8 -6.45 -16.73 -8.68
CA LYS A 8 -5.69 -16.78 -9.95
C LYS A 8 -5.07 -15.44 -10.36
N LEU A 9 -5.76 -14.32 -10.11
CA LEU A 9 -5.24 -13.00 -10.48
C LEU A 9 -4.12 -12.54 -9.55
N LEU A 10 -4.18 -12.91 -8.26
CA LEU A 10 -3.14 -12.59 -7.30
C LEU A 10 -1.80 -13.19 -7.68
N TYR A 11 -1.78 -14.42 -8.20
CA TYR A 11 -0.54 -15.10 -8.60
C TYR A 11 0.17 -14.43 -9.77
N LYS A 12 -0.58 -13.75 -10.65
CA LYS A 12 -0.02 -13.02 -11.80
C LYS A 12 0.50 -11.63 -11.44
N GLN A 13 0.13 -11.10 -10.27
CA GLN A 13 0.58 -9.78 -9.82
C GLN A 13 2.01 -9.86 -9.26
N PRO A 14 2.82 -8.79 -9.41
CA PRO A 14 4.15 -8.73 -8.83
C PRO A 14 4.09 -8.97 -7.32
N SER A 15 5.03 -9.79 -6.81
CA SER A 15 5.08 -10.22 -5.40
C SER A 15 3.75 -10.79 -4.87
N ARG A 16 2.92 -11.36 -5.75
CA ARG A 16 1.56 -11.84 -5.43
C ARG A 16 0.70 -10.77 -4.78
N SER A 17 0.78 -9.53 -5.27
CA SER A 17 0.11 -8.31 -4.73
C SER A 17 0.53 -7.89 -3.32
N ARG A 18 1.62 -8.45 -2.78
CA ARG A 18 2.13 -8.09 -1.46
C ARG A 18 3.09 -6.92 -1.56
N GLY A 19 2.92 -5.93 -0.69
CA GLY A 19 3.76 -4.75 -0.63
C GLY A 19 3.65 -4.01 0.70
N THR A 20 4.10 -2.77 0.72
CA THR A 20 3.92 -1.83 1.83
C THR A 20 2.70 -0.98 1.58
N CYS A 21 1.78 -0.91 2.54
CA CYS A 21 0.62 -0.01 2.43
C CYS A 21 1.09 1.45 2.52
N PRO A 22 0.71 2.34 1.59
CA PRO A 22 1.14 3.74 1.62
C PRO A 22 0.46 4.56 2.72
N ILE A 23 -0.65 4.07 3.31
CA ILE A 23 -1.40 4.79 4.36
C ILE A 23 -0.97 4.36 5.76
N CYS A 24 -0.88 3.05 6.01
CA CYS A 24 -0.60 2.52 7.36
C CYS A 24 0.79 1.90 7.52
N LEU A 25 1.61 1.94 6.46
CA LEU A 25 2.95 1.35 6.44
C LEU A 25 2.97 -0.12 6.90
N ALA A 26 1.89 -0.87 6.66
CA ALA A 26 1.89 -2.31 6.91
C ALA A 26 2.74 -3.00 5.83
N THR A 27 3.77 -3.74 6.24
CA THR A 27 4.69 -4.45 5.33
C THR A 27 4.16 -5.82 4.92
N ARG A 28 4.50 -6.27 3.69
CA ARG A 28 4.14 -7.60 3.14
C ARG A 28 2.63 -7.91 3.15
N ILE A 29 1.79 -6.87 3.14
CA ILE A 29 0.33 -6.97 3.12
C ILE A 29 -0.21 -6.94 1.68
N LYS A 30 -1.38 -7.53 1.44
CA LYS A 30 -2.04 -7.49 0.12
C LYS A 30 -2.56 -6.07 -0.18
N LEU A 31 -2.14 -5.50 -1.31
CA LEU A 31 -2.56 -4.19 -1.83
C LEU A 31 -3.53 -4.40 -3.00
N LEU A 32 -4.79 -4.67 -2.68
CA LEU A 32 -5.80 -5.11 -3.65
C LEU A 32 -6.90 -4.10 -3.90
N GLU A 33 -7.11 -3.23 -2.93
CA GLU A 33 -8.19 -2.24 -2.99
C GLU A 33 -7.60 -0.95 -3.52
N THR A 34 -8.40 -0.17 -4.24
CA THR A 34 -7.96 1.11 -4.80
C THR A 34 -8.61 2.26 -4.06
N GLN A 35 -7.82 3.28 -3.75
CA GLN A 35 -8.27 4.55 -3.24
C GLN A 35 -7.84 5.66 -4.18
N LYS A 36 -8.71 6.66 -4.36
CA LYS A 36 -8.40 7.83 -5.17
C LYS A 36 -7.90 8.94 -4.26
N LYS A 37 -6.72 9.47 -4.57
CA LYS A 37 -6.24 10.72 -3.97
C LYS A 37 -7.00 11.91 -4.59
N SER A 38 -6.99 13.05 -3.91
CA SER A 38 -7.47 14.34 -4.44
C SER A 38 -6.85 14.67 -5.80
N ASP A 39 -5.59 14.28 -5.99
CA ASP A 39 -4.77 14.57 -7.17
C ASP A 39 -5.11 13.67 -8.37
N GLY A 40 -6.17 12.86 -8.27
CA GLY A 40 -6.60 11.91 -9.29
C GLY A 40 -5.77 10.62 -9.37
N THR A 41 -4.73 10.49 -8.55
CA THR A 41 -3.87 9.29 -8.51
C THR A 41 -4.59 8.13 -7.83
N MET A 42 -4.52 6.94 -8.45
CA MET A 42 -5.08 5.71 -7.89
C MET A 42 -4.02 4.98 -7.07
N LEU A 43 -4.22 4.93 -5.75
CA LEU A 43 -3.35 4.24 -4.81
C LEU A 43 -3.87 2.82 -4.55
N LYS A 44 -3.00 1.82 -4.64
CA LYS A 44 -3.31 0.47 -4.17
C LYS A 44 -3.11 0.40 -2.65
N VAL A 45 -4.18 0.14 -1.91
CA VAL A 45 -4.21 0.14 -0.45
C VAL A 45 -4.54 -1.24 0.10
N CYS A 46 -4.24 -1.44 1.39
CA CYS A 46 -4.59 -2.67 2.09
C CYS A 46 -6.06 -2.67 2.51
N LYS A 47 -6.61 -3.87 2.78
CA LYS A 47 -8.01 -4.05 3.22
C LYS A 47 -8.41 -3.18 4.42
N ARG A 48 -7.47 -2.84 5.30
CA ARG A 48 -7.74 -2.04 6.51
C ARG A 48 -7.92 -0.55 6.21
N CYS A 49 -7.32 -0.06 5.13
CA CYS A 49 -7.33 1.36 4.77
C CYS A 49 -8.39 1.68 3.71
N VAL A 50 -9.29 0.75 3.42
CA VAL A 50 -10.41 0.96 2.49
C VAL A 50 -11.38 2.01 3.03
N SER A 51 -11.60 2.04 4.33
CA SER A 51 -12.45 3.05 4.98
C SER A 51 -11.64 4.19 5.62
N ALA A 52 -10.41 4.43 5.14
CA ALA A 52 -9.58 5.52 5.66
C ALA A 52 -10.20 6.90 5.32
N SER A 53 -10.05 7.86 6.24
CA SER A 53 -10.47 9.24 6.01
C SER A 53 -9.65 9.89 4.89
N LYS A 54 -10.24 10.87 4.19
CA LYS A 54 -9.58 11.61 3.10
C LYS A 54 -8.22 12.19 3.53
N GLN A 55 -8.15 12.76 4.74
CA GLN A 55 -6.90 13.25 5.35
C GLN A 55 -5.78 12.21 5.37
N ARG A 56 -6.10 10.94 5.67
CA ARG A 56 -5.13 9.84 5.69
C ARG A 56 -4.73 9.35 4.30
N VAL A 57 -5.62 9.50 3.32
CA VAL A 57 -5.34 9.17 1.91
C VAL A 57 -4.46 10.25 1.28
N GLU A 58 -4.64 11.51 1.67
CA GLU A 58 -3.81 12.63 1.24
C GLU A 58 -2.40 12.56 1.83
N ALA A 59 -2.29 12.22 3.13
CA ALA A 59 -1.02 11.97 3.81
C ALA A 59 -0.35 10.63 3.41
N ALA A 60 -0.84 9.94 2.38
CA ALA A 60 -0.26 8.70 1.91
C ALA A 60 1.17 8.93 1.40
N PHE A 61 2.08 8.04 1.79
CA PHE A 61 3.48 8.08 1.36
C PHE A 61 3.62 7.64 -0.10
N ASP A 62 4.40 8.40 -0.87
CA ASP A 62 4.67 8.09 -2.27
C ASP A 62 5.57 6.85 -2.40
N LEU A 63 5.03 5.80 -3.05
CA LEU A 63 5.65 4.48 -3.23
C LEU A 63 6.88 4.48 -4.16
N THR A 64 7.29 5.62 -4.71
CA THR A 64 8.49 5.81 -5.53
C THR A 64 9.78 5.84 -4.72
N THR A 65 9.69 6.14 -3.41
CA THR A 65 10.81 5.88 -2.49
C THR A 65 10.88 4.38 -2.20
N PRO A 66 12.07 3.78 -2.10
CA PRO A 66 12.22 2.36 -1.83
C PRO A 66 11.81 2.04 -0.39
N LEU A 67 10.50 1.96 -0.15
CA LEU A 67 9.85 1.47 1.08
C LEU A 67 9.99 -0.06 1.22
N ALA A 68 10.98 -0.65 0.54
CA ALA A 68 11.22 -2.07 0.66
C ALA A 68 11.80 -2.38 2.04
N PHE A 69 11.25 -3.39 2.70
CA PHE A 69 11.81 -4.08 3.87
C PHE A 69 13.13 -4.80 3.49
N ARG A 70 14.09 -4.11 2.88
CA ARG A 70 15.49 -4.55 2.82
C ARG A 70 16.14 -4.15 4.13
N ARG A 71 17.01 -5.00 4.68
CA ARG A 71 17.72 -4.78 5.95
C ARG A 71 18.33 -3.37 6.05
N LYS A 72 18.85 -2.84 4.93
CA LYS A 72 19.43 -1.48 4.85
C LYS A 72 18.44 -0.32 4.99
N HIS A 73 17.18 -0.49 4.61
CA HIS A 73 16.14 0.55 4.70
C HIS A 73 15.24 0.42 5.93
N ARG A 74 15.49 -0.57 6.80
CA ARG A 74 14.65 -0.85 7.99
C ARG A 74 14.63 0.31 9.00
N LYS A 75 15.76 0.99 9.23
CA LYS A 75 15.83 2.13 10.17
C LYS A 75 15.00 3.32 9.69
N ALA A 76 15.20 3.75 8.44
CA ALA A 76 14.43 4.82 7.82
C ALA A 76 12.92 4.54 7.82
N PHE A 77 12.54 3.29 7.53
CA PHE A 77 11.14 2.86 7.59
C PHE A 77 10.52 2.97 9.00
N HIS A 78 11.25 2.60 10.05
CA HIS A 78 10.75 2.72 11.42
C HIS A 78 10.63 4.18 11.89
N GLN A 79 11.53 5.06 11.44
CA GLN A 79 11.43 6.51 11.70
C GLN A 79 10.18 7.11 11.07
N LEU A 80 9.91 6.80 9.80
CA LEU A 80 8.71 7.28 9.10
C LEU A 80 7.40 6.77 9.70
N LYS A 81 7.41 5.58 10.31
CA LYS A 81 6.23 5.01 10.98
C LYS A 81 5.97 5.61 12.37
N ALA A 82 6.99 6.18 13.00
CA ALA A 82 6.88 6.78 14.32
C ALA A 82 6.34 8.22 14.29
N GLN A 83 6.37 8.86 13.12
CA GLN A 83 5.74 10.14 12.82
C GLN A 83 4.24 9.94 12.56
#